data_AF-A0A848TG33-F1
#
_entry.id   AF-A0A848TG33-F1
#
_cell.length_a   1.000
_cell.length_b   1.000
_cell.length_c   1.000
_cell.angle_alpha   90.00
_cell.angle_beta   90.00
_cell.angle_gamma   90.00
#
_symmetry.space_group_name_H-M   'P 1'
#
loop_
_entity.id
_entity.type
_entity.pdbx_description
1 polymer ?
#
loop_
_entity_poly.entity_id
_entity_poly.type
_entity_poly.pdbx_seq_one_letter_code
_entity_poly.pdbx_strand_id
1 'polypeptide(L)'
;MDFSIAPHVADIRDKIDAFVEAHLLPLEADPASFDAHENIRLDLLDDLRARARAQGLWCLQLKEETGGGGLNKVGMAVAYEAMNRSIFGPACFNSAAPDDGNMMLLEALGTPAQKDRWLTPIVAGDVRSAFVMTEPHPGGGSDPGMMLTTATRDGGDYVIHGH
;
A
#
# COMPACT_ATOMS: atom_id res chain seq x y z
N MET A 1 15.93 -22.37 14.80
CA MET A 1 15.08 -21.58 13.90
C MET A 1 16.02 -20.99 12.86
N ASP A 2 15.72 -21.18 11.58
CA ASP A 2 16.54 -20.66 10.47
C ASP A 2 15.96 -19.31 10.03
N PHE A 3 16.79 -18.27 10.07
CA PHE A 3 16.43 -16.90 9.70
C PHE A 3 17.09 -16.47 8.38
N SER A 4 17.62 -17.42 7.61
CA SER A 4 18.19 -17.12 6.31
C SER A 4 17.14 -16.52 5.37
N ILE A 5 17.54 -15.46 4.67
CA ILE A 5 16.71 -14.81 3.65
C ILE A 5 16.87 -15.61 2.36
N ALA A 6 15.74 -16.01 1.76
CA ALA A 6 15.77 -16.74 0.49
C ALA A 6 16.48 -15.89 -0.59
N PRO A 7 17.33 -16.49 -1.46
CA PRO A 7 18.13 -15.72 -2.42
C PRO A 7 17.33 -14.73 -3.27
N HIS A 8 16.16 -15.13 -3.78
CA HIS A 8 15.31 -14.25 -4.58
C HIS A 8 14.78 -13.04 -3.78
N VAL A 9 14.54 -13.17 -2.47
CA VAL A 9 14.15 -12.06 -1.60
C VAL A 9 15.33 -11.12 -1.37
N ALA A 10 16.54 -11.66 -1.19
CA ALA A 10 17.74 -10.86 -1.07
C ALA A 10 18.00 -10.03 -2.35
N ASP A 11 17.83 -10.64 -3.53
CA ASP A 11 17.96 -9.93 -4.80
C ASP A 11 16.96 -8.78 -4.95
N ILE A 12 15.71 -9.00 -4.51
CA ILE A 12 14.68 -7.95 -4.50
C ILE A 12 15.04 -6.83 -3.53
N ARG A 13 15.48 -7.17 -2.32
CA ARG A 13 15.94 -6.20 -1.31
C ARG A 13 17.07 -5.34 -1.87
N ASP A 14 18.08 -5.95 -2.50
CA ASP A 14 19.23 -5.23 -3.01
C ASP A 14 18.84 -4.26 -4.15
N LYS A 15 17.85 -4.62 -4.98
CA LYS A 15 17.27 -3.69 -5.97
C LYS A 15 16.52 -2.53 -5.30
N ILE A 16 15.75 -2.80 -4.25
CA ILE A 16 15.04 -1.76 -3.49
C ILE A 16 16.06 -0.82 -2.84
N ASP A 17 17.08 -1.35 -2.19
CA ASP A 17 18.14 -0.55 -1.56
C ASP A 17 18.83 0.37 -2.57
N ALA A 18 19.19 -0.16 -3.73
CA ALA A 18 19.77 0.63 -4.81
C ALA A 18 18.82 1.73 -5.32
N PHE A 19 17.53 1.41 -5.48
CA PHE A 19 16.52 2.37 -5.89
C PHE A 19 16.34 3.49 -4.85
N VAL A 20 16.22 3.11 -3.57
CA VAL A 20 16.03 4.05 -2.45
C VAL A 20 17.22 4.99 -2.35
N GLU A 21 18.45 4.45 -2.39
CA GLU A 21 19.68 5.24 -2.30
C GLU A 21 19.82 6.22 -3.47
N ALA A 22 19.55 5.77 -4.69
CA ALA A 22 19.77 6.58 -5.90
C ALA A 22 18.65 7.58 -6.18
N HIS A 23 17.41 7.28 -5.79
CA HIS A 23 16.23 8.02 -6.23
C HIS A 23 15.38 8.62 -5.12
N LEU A 24 15.39 8.07 -3.90
CA LEU A 24 14.48 8.50 -2.84
C LEU A 24 15.18 9.31 -1.76
N LEU A 25 16.29 8.82 -1.19
CA LEU A 25 17.00 9.53 -0.12
C LEU A 25 17.42 10.96 -0.48
N PRO A 26 17.90 11.27 -1.70
CA PRO A 26 18.23 12.65 -2.07
C PRO A 26 17.03 13.61 -2.04
N LEU A 27 15.81 13.09 -2.23
CA LEU A 27 14.59 13.90 -2.30
C LEU A 27 14.10 14.36 -0.93
N GLU A 28 14.46 13.66 0.15
CA GLU A 28 14.00 13.98 1.50
C GLU A 28 14.48 15.34 1.99
N ALA A 29 15.70 15.71 1.60
CA ALA A 29 16.30 16.98 1.98
C ALA A 29 15.94 18.12 1.00
N ASP A 30 15.26 17.83 -0.11
CA ASP A 30 14.87 18.82 -1.11
C ASP A 30 13.45 19.34 -0.82
N PRO A 31 13.29 20.61 -0.41
CA PRO A 31 11.97 21.20 -0.18
C PRO A 31 11.09 21.19 -1.43
N ALA A 32 11.67 21.16 -2.63
CA ALA A 32 10.91 21.11 -3.88
C ALA A 32 10.23 19.75 -4.10
N SER A 33 10.55 18.71 -3.33
CA SER A 33 9.89 17.40 -3.37
C SER A 33 8.52 17.39 -2.69
N PHE A 34 8.22 18.44 -1.91
CA PHE A 34 7.01 18.54 -1.09
C PHE A 34 6.06 19.63 -1.60
N ASP A 35 4.77 19.43 -1.37
CA ASP A 35 3.74 20.42 -1.64
C ASP A 35 3.60 21.44 -0.51
N ALA A 36 2.64 22.36 -0.63
CA ALA A 36 2.40 23.40 0.38
C ALA A 36 1.94 22.87 1.75
N HIS A 37 1.62 21.58 1.84
CA HIS A 37 1.17 20.88 3.04
C HIS A 37 2.20 19.86 3.54
N GLU A 38 3.44 19.96 3.06
CA GLU A 38 4.55 19.05 3.41
C GLU A 38 4.29 17.59 3.00
N ASN A 39 3.35 17.34 2.08
CA ASN A 39 3.15 16.03 1.49
C ASN A 39 4.07 15.83 0.29
N ILE A 40 4.38 14.57 -0.01
CA ILE A 40 5.07 14.20 -1.25
C ILE A 40 4.25 14.73 -2.44
N ARG A 41 4.89 15.50 -3.32
CA ARG A 41 4.27 15.96 -4.56
C ARG A 41 3.84 14.79 -5.44
N LEU A 42 2.61 14.84 -5.92
CA LEU A 42 2.02 13.74 -6.70
C LEU A 42 2.68 13.56 -8.07
N ASP A 43 3.04 14.63 -8.76
CA ASP A 43 3.73 14.55 -10.06
C ASP A 43 5.10 13.89 -9.95
N LEU A 44 5.86 14.25 -8.91
CA LEU A 44 7.13 13.58 -8.57
C LEU A 44 6.90 12.11 -8.19
N LEU A 45 5.88 11.83 -7.38
CA LEU A 45 5.57 10.47 -6.98
C LEU A 45 5.22 9.60 -8.19
N ASP A 46 4.44 10.09 -9.14
CA ASP A 46 4.05 9.34 -10.34
C ASP A 46 5.27 8.97 -11.19
N ASP A 47 6.24 9.89 -11.35
CA ASP A 47 7.52 9.60 -12.02
C ASP A 47 8.32 8.51 -11.29
N LEU A 48 8.37 8.55 -9.96
CA LEU A 48 9.05 7.54 -9.15
C LEU A 48 8.37 6.18 -9.26
N ARG A 49 7.03 6.14 -9.20
CA ARG A 49 6.22 4.93 -9.37
C ARG A 49 6.44 4.31 -10.75
N ALA A 50 6.51 5.12 -11.81
CA ALA A 50 6.81 4.64 -13.15
C ALA A 50 8.20 3.96 -13.22
N ARG A 51 9.21 4.55 -12.58
CA ARG A 51 10.56 3.96 -12.48
C ARG A 51 10.56 2.66 -11.68
N ALA A 52 9.88 2.62 -10.53
CA ALA A 52 9.79 1.43 -9.70
C ALA A 52 9.12 0.26 -10.45
N ARG A 53 8.02 0.54 -11.17
CA ARG A 53 7.35 -0.44 -12.05
C ARG A 53 8.27 -0.96 -13.15
N ALA A 54 9.00 -0.08 -13.82
CA ALA A 54 9.93 -0.47 -14.88
C ALA A 54 11.06 -1.40 -14.36
N GLN A 55 11.35 -1.36 -13.06
CA GLN A 55 12.33 -2.22 -12.41
C GLN A 55 11.71 -3.48 -11.77
N GLY A 56 10.39 -3.68 -11.90
CA GLY A 56 9.68 -4.81 -11.32
C GLY A 56 9.53 -4.75 -9.80
N LEU A 57 9.52 -3.55 -9.21
CA LEU A 57 9.43 -3.32 -7.76
C LEU A 57 8.03 -2.92 -7.29
N TRP A 58 7.00 -3.17 -8.12
CA TRP A 58 5.63 -2.73 -7.88
C TRP A 58 4.75 -3.85 -7.31
N CYS A 59 3.92 -3.53 -6.31
CA CYS A 59 2.94 -4.47 -5.73
C CYS A 59 3.54 -5.83 -5.31
N LEU A 60 4.74 -5.82 -4.72
CA LEU A 60 5.46 -7.06 -4.39
C LEU A 60 4.70 -7.98 -3.43
N GLN A 61 3.77 -7.45 -2.64
CA GLN A 61 2.93 -8.17 -1.68
C GLN A 61 1.78 -8.96 -2.30
N LEU A 62 1.39 -8.65 -3.53
CA LEU A 62 0.27 -9.30 -4.21
C LEU A 62 0.77 -10.50 -5.00
N LYS A 63 -0.13 -11.43 -5.33
CA LYS A 63 0.23 -12.62 -6.09
C LYS A 63 0.58 -12.26 -7.54
N GLU A 64 1.34 -13.13 -8.19
CA GLU A 64 1.67 -12.95 -9.61
C GLU A 64 0.40 -12.92 -10.48
N GLU A 65 -0.63 -13.70 -10.15
CA GLU A 65 -1.87 -13.74 -10.93
C GLU A 65 -2.71 -12.45 -10.85
N THR A 66 -2.43 -11.59 -9.87
CA THR A 66 -3.06 -10.26 -9.71
C THR A 66 -2.13 -9.13 -10.11
N GLY A 67 -0.97 -9.44 -10.71
CA GLY A 67 0.00 -8.48 -11.20
C GLY A 67 1.04 -8.02 -10.17
N GLY A 68 1.17 -8.75 -9.05
CA GLY A 68 2.17 -8.49 -8.01
C GLY A 68 3.44 -9.34 -8.10
N GLY A 69 4.32 -9.16 -7.11
CA GLY A 69 5.63 -9.85 -7.02
C GLY A 69 5.65 -11.14 -6.17
N GLY A 70 4.52 -11.54 -5.58
CA GLY A 70 4.35 -12.82 -4.91
C GLY A 70 5.09 -13.00 -3.58
N LEU A 71 5.55 -11.92 -2.93
CA LEU A 71 6.27 -12.03 -1.67
C LEU A 71 5.38 -12.57 -0.54
N ASN A 72 5.87 -13.58 0.16
CA ASN A 72 5.27 -14.02 1.42
C ASN A 72 5.57 -13.01 2.55
N LYS A 73 5.04 -13.24 3.75
CA LYS A 73 5.19 -12.30 4.88
C LYS A 73 6.64 -12.04 5.30
N VAL A 74 7.53 -13.04 5.18
CA VAL A 74 8.96 -12.86 5.46
C VAL A 74 9.60 -12.00 4.38
N GLY A 75 9.31 -12.28 3.10
CA GLY A 75 9.78 -11.48 1.98
C GLY A 75 9.29 -10.03 2.05
N MET A 76 8.03 -9.82 2.38
CA MET A 76 7.46 -8.50 2.62
C MET A 76 8.20 -7.77 3.74
N ALA A 77 8.48 -8.44 4.87
CA ALA A 77 9.21 -7.80 5.97
C ALA A 77 10.59 -7.29 5.52
N VAL A 78 11.35 -8.12 4.80
CA VAL A 78 12.66 -7.75 4.25
C VAL A 78 12.55 -6.60 3.24
N ALA A 79 11.59 -6.69 2.31
CA ALA A 79 11.38 -5.66 1.30
C ALA A 79 10.94 -4.33 1.96
N TYR A 80 10.00 -4.38 2.90
CA TYR A 80 9.43 -3.20 3.54
C TYR A 80 10.45 -2.50 4.42
N GLU A 81 11.35 -3.22 5.08
CA GLU A 81 12.47 -2.62 5.80
C GLU A 81 13.35 -1.80 4.86
N ALA A 82 13.73 -2.36 3.70
CA ALA A 82 14.52 -1.64 2.70
C ALA A 82 13.75 -0.45 2.10
N MET A 83 12.46 -0.62 1.76
CA MET A 83 11.61 0.45 1.22
C MET A 83 11.50 1.63 2.20
N ASN A 84 11.31 1.35 3.49
CA ASN A 84 11.11 2.36 4.52
C ASN A 84 12.40 3.05 4.98
N ARG A 85 13.56 2.74 4.38
CA ARG A 85 14.75 3.59 4.54
C ARG A 85 14.51 5.01 4.04
N SER A 86 13.49 5.23 3.19
CA SER A 86 13.01 6.56 2.82
C SER A 86 11.49 6.72 3.02
N ILE A 87 11.05 7.92 3.38
CA ILE A 87 9.61 8.25 3.54
C ILE A 87 8.81 8.12 2.23
N PHE A 88 9.48 8.19 1.08
CA PHE A 88 8.85 8.04 -0.23
C PHE A 88 8.58 6.56 -0.59
N GLY A 89 9.33 5.63 0.01
CA GLY A 89 9.37 4.23 -0.38
C GLY A 89 8.00 3.57 -0.46
N PRO A 90 7.23 3.51 0.64
CA PRO A 90 5.94 2.82 0.63
C PRO A 90 5.00 3.31 -0.47
N ALA A 91 4.93 4.62 -0.69
CA ALA A 91 4.07 5.20 -1.73
C ALA A 91 4.60 4.93 -3.15
N CYS A 92 5.93 4.91 -3.32
CA CYS A 92 6.62 4.66 -4.59
C CYS A 92 6.46 3.20 -5.08
N PHE A 93 6.43 2.23 -4.17
CA PHE A 93 6.34 0.79 -4.50
C PHE A 93 4.91 0.23 -4.47
N ASN A 94 3.91 1.07 -4.18
CA ASN A 94 2.51 0.70 -3.91
C ASN A 94 2.34 -0.22 -2.69
N SER A 95 3.09 0.06 -1.64
CA SER A 95 3.06 -0.67 -0.37
C SER A 95 2.76 0.27 0.80
N ALA A 96 2.18 1.44 0.54
CA ALA A 96 1.72 2.37 1.56
C ALA A 96 0.38 1.91 2.14
N ALA A 97 0.22 2.02 3.46
CA ALA A 97 -1.09 1.91 4.08
C ALA A 97 -1.97 3.13 3.71
N PRO A 98 -3.28 2.97 3.55
CA PRO A 98 -4.05 1.72 3.70
C PRO A 98 -4.12 0.88 2.41
N ASP A 99 -3.59 1.35 1.28
CA ASP A 99 -3.64 0.65 -0.02
C ASP A 99 -3.08 -0.77 0.07
N ASP A 100 -1.95 -0.93 0.75
CA ASP A 100 -1.30 -2.23 0.95
C ASP A 100 -2.26 -3.27 1.56
N GLY A 101 -2.86 -2.93 2.70
CA GLY A 101 -3.81 -3.79 3.41
C GLY A 101 -5.08 -4.04 2.61
N ASN A 102 -5.62 -2.99 1.99
CA ASN A 102 -6.86 -3.07 1.23
C ASN A 102 -6.71 -3.91 -0.05
N MET A 103 -5.58 -3.81 -0.75
CA MET A 103 -5.30 -4.67 -1.90
C MET A 103 -5.23 -6.15 -1.48
N MET A 104 -4.52 -6.48 -0.39
CA MET A 104 -4.45 -7.85 0.10
C MET A 104 -5.83 -8.39 0.54
N LEU A 105 -6.66 -7.55 1.17
CA LEU A 105 -8.02 -7.91 1.57
C LEU A 105 -8.91 -8.22 0.36
N LEU A 106 -8.91 -7.32 -0.64
CA LEU A 106 -9.67 -7.48 -1.87
C LEU A 106 -9.19 -8.68 -2.69
N GLU A 107 -7.87 -8.90 -2.76
CA GLU A 107 -7.28 -10.06 -3.41
C GLU A 107 -7.76 -11.37 -2.76
N ALA A 108 -7.78 -11.42 -1.43
CA ALA A 108 -8.15 -12.62 -0.69
C ALA A 108 -9.67 -12.89 -0.73
N LEU A 109 -10.50 -11.86 -0.56
CA LEU A 109 -11.93 -12.02 -0.24
C LEU A 109 -12.89 -11.40 -1.25
N GLY A 110 -12.41 -10.52 -2.13
CA GLY A 110 -13.27 -9.84 -3.10
C GLY A 110 -13.91 -10.82 -4.10
N THR A 111 -15.16 -10.57 -4.48
CA THR A 111 -15.76 -11.24 -5.65
C THR A 111 -15.06 -10.79 -6.94
N PRO A 112 -15.16 -11.54 -8.05
CA PRO A 112 -14.57 -11.11 -9.32
C PRO A 112 -14.97 -9.68 -9.72
N ALA A 113 -16.24 -9.31 -9.55
CA ALA A 113 -16.73 -7.96 -9.84
C ALA A 113 -16.14 -6.89 -8.88
N GLN A 114 -15.92 -7.24 -7.61
CA GLN A 114 -15.27 -6.32 -6.65
C GLN A 114 -13.79 -6.15 -6.96
N LYS A 115 -13.09 -7.21 -7.36
CA LYS A 115 -11.68 -7.14 -7.75
C LYS A 115 -11.52 -6.28 -9.01
N ASP A 116 -12.33 -6.52 -10.03
CA ASP A 116 -12.30 -5.73 -11.27
C ASP A 116 -12.57 -4.25 -10.99
N ARG A 117 -13.60 -3.96 -10.20
CA ARG A 117 -13.99 -2.58 -9.89
C ARG A 117 -13.03 -1.85 -8.96
N TRP A 118 -12.42 -2.54 -7.98
CA TRP A 118 -11.70 -1.89 -6.88
C TRP A 118 -10.24 -2.32 -6.77
N LEU A 119 -9.92 -3.61 -6.87
CA LEU A 119 -8.53 -4.07 -6.78
C LEU A 119 -7.73 -3.59 -7.99
N THR A 120 -8.24 -3.82 -9.21
CA THR A 120 -7.56 -3.46 -10.45
C THR A 120 -7.08 -2.00 -10.47
N PRO A 121 -7.92 -0.97 -10.19
CA PRO A 121 -7.45 0.42 -10.21
C PRO A 121 -6.47 0.75 -9.08
N ILE A 122 -6.54 0.11 -7.90
CA ILE A 122 -5.56 0.32 -6.81
C ILE A 122 -4.21 -0.30 -7.20
N VAL A 123 -4.21 -1.52 -7.77
CA VAL A 123 -3.00 -2.16 -8.33
C VAL A 123 -2.42 -1.34 -9.47
N ALA A 124 -3.28 -0.77 -10.31
CA ALA A 124 -2.88 0.14 -11.37
C ALA A 124 -2.37 1.50 -10.85
N GLY A 125 -2.51 1.80 -9.55
CA GLY A 125 -2.09 3.06 -8.94
C GLY A 125 -2.93 4.28 -9.35
N ASP A 126 -4.06 4.06 -10.03
CA ASP A 126 -4.93 5.10 -10.56
C ASP A 126 -5.81 5.73 -9.46
N VAL A 127 -6.04 4.99 -8.38
CA VAL A 127 -6.81 5.43 -7.22
C VAL A 127 -6.09 5.06 -5.92
N ARG A 128 -6.41 5.80 -4.86
CA ARG A 128 -6.04 5.48 -3.48
C ARG A 128 -7.28 5.07 -2.72
N SER A 129 -7.09 4.19 -1.76
CA SER A 129 -8.11 3.66 -0.87
C SER A 129 -8.03 4.34 0.50
N ALA A 130 -9.08 4.16 1.28
CA ALA A 130 -9.14 4.56 2.68
C ALA A 130 -9.57 3.36 3.52
N PHE A 131 -9.16 3.34 4.78
CA PHE A 131 -9.69 2.42 5.78
C PHE A 131 -10.39 3.23 6.85
N VAL A 132 -11.71 3.08 6.96
CA VAL A 132 -12.57 3.88 7.85
C VAL A 132 -13.06 2.97 8.96
N MET A 133 -12.38 3.04 10.11
CA MET A 133 -12.67 2.22 11.29
C MET A 133 -12.75 3.06 12.56
N THR A 134 -11.81 3.99 12.76
CA THR A 134 -11.78 4.85 13.94
C THR A 134 -12.95 5.83 13.92
N GLU A 135 -13.65 5.94 15.04
CA GLU A 135 -14.78 6.84 15.25
C GLU A 135 -14.48 7.79 16.44
N PRO A 136 -15.03 9.01 16.43
CA PRO A 136 -14.99 9.90 17.59
C PRO A 136 -15.63 9.26 18.84
N HIS A 137 -15.16 9.64 20.03
CA HIS A 137 -15.79 9.22 21.28
C HIS A 137 -17.29 9.57 21.29
N PRO A 138 -18.20 8.64 21.66
CA PRO A 138 -17.98 7.36 22.34
C PRO A 138 -17.72 6.11 21.47
N GLY A 139 -17.41 6.28 20.18
CA GLY A 139 -17.18 5.19 19.22
C GLY A 139 -15.82 4.47 19.33
N GLY A 140 -15.53 3.66 18.32
CA GLY A 140 -14.39 2.75 18.28
C GLY A 140 -13.01 3.41 18.05
N GLY A 141 -12.01 2.97 18.82
CA GLY A 141 -10.61 3.40 18.69
C GLY A 141 -9.67 2.21 18.82
N SER A 142 -8.92 2.13 19.93
CA SER A 142 -8.14 0.93 20.28
C SER A 142 -9.01 -0.31 20.47
N ASP A 143 -10.27 -0.13 20.87
CA ASP A 143 -11.30 -1.17 20.85
C ASP A 143 -12.26 -0.92 19.67
N PRO A 144 -12.05 -1.58 18.52
CA PRO A 144 -12.94 -1.48 17.37
C PRO A 144 -14.27 -2.20 17.59
N GLY A 145 -14.41 -3.04 18.63
CA GLY A 145 -15.67 -3.69 18.98
C GLY A 145 -16.75 -2.71 19.45
N MET A 146 -16.36 -1.48 19.80
CA MET A 146 -17.27 -0.40 20.19
C MET A 146 -17.78 0.45 19.02
N MET A 147 -17.50 0.06 17.77
CA MET A 147 -18.00 0.80 16.61
C MET A 147 -19.52 0.98 16.66
N LEU A 148 -19.95 2.22 16.43
CA LEU A 148 -21.34 2.65 16.44
C LEU A 148 -21.88 2.87 15.02
N THR A 149 -21.02 2.93 14.00
CA THR A 149 -21.46 2.96 12.60
C THR A 149 -22.27 1.72 12.28
N THR A 150 -23.49 1.93 11.79
CA THR A 150 -24.43 0.86 11.46
C THR A 150 -24.60 0.72 9.95
N ALA A 151 -24.84 -0.50 9.50
CA ALA A 151 -25.24 -0.82 8.14
C ALA A 151 -26.60 -1.52 8.17
N THR A 152 -27.67 -0.79 7.86
CA THR A 152 -29.03 -1.36 7.81
C THR A 152 -29.35 -1.77 6.38
N ARG A 153 -29.73 -3.03 6.17
CA ARG A 153 -30.15 -3.52 4.84
C ARG A 153 -31.46 -2.84 4.42
N ASP A 154 -31.48 -2.29 3.22
CA ASP A 154 -32.66 -1.73 2.57
C ASP A 154 -32.76 -2.28 1.14
N GLY A 155 -33.64 -3.28 0.96
CA GLY A 155 -33.76 -4.03 -0.28
C GLY A 155 -32.44 -4.72 -0.71
N GLY A 156 -31.92 -4.31 -1.87
CA GLY A 156 -30.66 -4.80 -2.45
C GLY A 156 -29.41 -4.15 -1.87
N ASP A 157 -29.56 -3.05 -1.13
CA ASP A 157 -28.47 -2.17 -0.71
C ASP A 157 -28.40 -2.07 0.84
N TYR A 158 -27.48 -1.21 1.32
CA TYR A 158 -27.32 -0.88 2.73
C TYR A 158 -27.31 0.63 2.93
N VAL A 159 -28.02 1.10 3.95
CA VAL A 159 -27.92 2.47 4.46
C VAL A 159 -26.90 2.49 5.58
N ILE A 160 -25.84 3.29 5.40
CA ILE A 160 -24.76 3.45 6.39
C ILE A 160 -25.03 4.70 7.22
N HIS A 161 -24.99 4.58 8.55
CA HIS A 161 -25.16 5.71 9.48
C HIS A 161 -24.08 5.68 10.55
N GLY A 162 -23.27 6.73 10.61
CA GLY A 162 -22.09 6.84 11.47
C GLY A 162 -21.41 8.20 11.31
N HIS A 163 -20.28 8.40 11.99
CA HIS A 163 -19.51 9.64 12.01
C HIS A 163 -18.00 9.35 12.02
#